data_AF-A0A8J8PL64-F1
#
_entry.id   AF-A0A8J8PL64-F1
#
_cell.length_a   1.000
_cell.length_b   1.000
_cell.length_c   1.000
_cell.angle_alpha   90.00
_cell.angle_beta   90.00
_cell.angle_gamma   90.00
#
_symmetry.space_group_name_H-M   'P 1'
#
loop_
_entity.id
_entity.type
_entity.pdbx_description
1 polymer ?
#
loop_
_entity_poly.entity_id
_entity_poly.type
_entity_poly.pdbx_seq_one_letter_code
_entity_poly.pdbx_strand_id
1 'polypeptide(L)'
;MSSINCFFQNKGKAVNIAIDLAKVAAKIFDRLPKVVLGDTQIFDLPEYIPPTHGFDICSKEAALYYTFSVAIDYQTRANFFWKRLREAYVRTMIREDPKVPKGLFYPEVILNYENRPEELADIIKRLIRPRSHMNAAKIWLDIASSLQSYYNSDPRNITPVKRKVNEVFFEIKKF
;
A
#
# COMPACT_ATOMS: atom_id res chain seq x y z
N MET A 1 6.59 -34.77 -1.90
CA MET A 1 6.65 -34.05 -0.61
C MET A 1 7.74 -32.97 -0.69
N SER A 2 7.43 -31.71 -1.05
CA SER A 2 8.38 -30.58 -0.86
C SER A 2 7.76 -29.16 -0.99
N SER A 3 6.44 -29.01 -0.81
CA SER A 3 5.76 -27.72 -1.06
C SER A 3 5.41 -26.94 0.20
N ILE A 4 5.52 -27.57 1.38
CA ILE A 4 5.05 -27.01 2.65
C ILE A 4 6.08 -26.04 3.28
N ASN A 5 7.38 -26.22 3.01
CA ASN A 5 8.44 -25.43 3.64
C ASN A 5 8.58 -23.98 3.11
N CYS A 6 8.11 -23.68 1.90
CA CYS A 6 8.15 -22.31 1.37
C CYS A 6 6.99 -21.44 1.92
N PHE A 7 5.86 -22.07 2.24
CA PHE A 7 4.64 -21.43 2.73
C PHE A 7 4.81 -20.77 4.11
N PHE A 8 5.60 -21.39 4.99
CA PHE A 8 5.86 -20.87 6.34
C PHE A 8 6.88 -19.71 6.35
N GLN A 9 7.86 -19.72 5.44
CA GLN A 9 8.85 -18.63 5.36
C GLN A 9 8.25 -17.32 4.81
N ASN A 10 7.33 -17.39 3.85
CA ASN A 10 6.67 -16.20 3.28
C ASN A 10 5.54 -15.64 4.17
N LYS A 11 4.84 -16.47 4.95
CA LYS A 11 3.87 -16.01 5.95
C LYS A 11 4.52 -15.09 6.98
N GLY A 12 5.71 -15.45 7.48
CA GLY A 12 6.45 -14.62 8.43
C GLY A 12 6.78 -13.23 7.86
N LYS A 13 7.13 -13.14 6.57
CA LYS A 13 7.46 -11.87 5.92
C LYS A 13 6.23 -10.99 5.69
N ALA A 14 5.12 -11.55 5.22
CA ALA A 14 3.87 -10.81 5.04
C ALA A 14 3.26 -10.36 6.38
N VAL A 15 3.34 -11.22 7.41
CA VAL A 15 2.95 -10.89 8.78
C VAL A 15 3.84 -9.79 9.36
N ASN A 16 5.16 -9.86 9.17
CA ASN A 16 6.08 -8.80 9.61
C ASN A 16 5.82 -7.48 8.90
N ILE A 17 5.54 -7.49 7.59
CA ILE A 17 5.15 -6.29 6.83
C ILE A 17 3.83 -5.73 7.35
N ALA A 18 2.83 -6.58 7.63
CA ALA A 18 1.56 -6.15 8.19
C ALA A 18 1.75 -5.56 9.60
N ILE A 19 2.58 -6.17 10.44
CA ILE A 19 2.95 -5.67 11.77
C ILE A 19 3.68 -4.33 11.66
N ASP A 20 4.61 -4.18 10.72
CA ASP A 20 5.37 -2.94 10.53
C ASP A 20 4.47 -1.82 10.01
N LEU A 21 3.57 -2.11 9.05
CA LEU A 21 2.54 -1.18 8.61
C LEU A 21 1.62 -0.76 9.75
N ALA A 22 1.23 -1.72 10.57
CA ALA A 22 0.35 -1.48 11.68
C ALA A 22 1.07 -0.74 12.83
N LYS A 23 2.38 -0.93 13.03
CA LYS A 23 3.25 -0.15 13.93
C LYS A 23 3.47 1.29 13.43
N VAL A 24 3.60 1.49 12.12
CA VAL A 24 3.69 2.82 11.50
C VAL A 24 2.37 3.56 11.63
N ALA A 25 1.26 2.90 11.28
CA ALA A 25 -0.08 3.43 11.48
C ALA A 25 -0.30 3.76 12.96
N ALA A 26 0.03 2.84 13.86
CA ALA A 26 0.01 3.04 15.30
C ALA A 26 0.80 4.27 15.76
N LYS A 27 2.06 4.42 15.33
CA LYS A 27 2.89 5.58 15.69
C LYS A 27 2.35 6.88 15.12
N ILE A 28 1.68 6.84 13.97
CA ILE A 28 0.96 7.97 13.38
C ILE A 28 -0.29 8.29 14.21
N PHE A 29 -1.10 7.30 14.57
CA PHE A 29 -2.33 7.45 15.33
C PHE A 29 -2.08 7.87 16.79
N ASP A 30 -1.00 7.40 17.43
CA ASP A 30 -0.59 7.81 18.79
C ASP A 30 -0.07 9.26 18.84
N ARG A 31 0.31 9.81 17.69
CA ARG A 31 0.62 11.25 17.54
C ARG A 31 -0.64 12.09 17.34
N LEU A 32 -1.75 11.52 16.85
CA LEU A 32 -3.00 12.27 16.63
C LEU A 32 -3.61 12.90 17.89
N PRO A 33 -3.63 12.28 19.09
CA PRO A 33 -4.17 12.96 20.27
C PRO A 33 -3.30 14.12 20.78
N LYS A 34 -2.02 14.19 20.42
CA LYS A 34 -1.16 15.36 20.74
C LYS A 34 -1.29 16.48 19.70
N VAL A 35 -1.58 16.15 18.44
CA VAL A 35 -1.82 17.13 17.36
C VAL A 35 -3.21 17.77 17.43
N VAL A 36 -4.17 17.13 18.13
CA VAL A 36 -5.55 17.65 18.31
C VAL A 36 -5.65 18.69 19.46
N LEU A 37 -4.57 18.97 20.20
CA LEU A 37 -4.56 19.89 21.35
C LEU A 37 -3.96 21.28 21.07
N GLY A 38 -3.88 21.69 19.80
CA GLY A 38 -3.79 23.12 19.46
C GLY A 38 -2.41 23.77 19.58
N ASP A 39 -1.32 23.01 19.60
CA ASP A 39 0.02 23.58 19.52
C ASP A 39 0.88 22.93 18.44
N THR A 40 1.47 23.79 17.61
CA THR A 40 2.50 23.57 16.58
C THR A 40 2.06 22.87 15.30
N GLN A 41 2.15 23.64 14.19
CA GLN A 41 2.17 23.23 12.78
C GLN A 41 1.88 21.74 12.52
N ILE A 42 0.72 21.48 11.93
CA ILE A 42 0.49 20.23 11.20
C ILE A 42 1.59 20.16 10.14
N PHE A 43 2.65 19.40 10.39
CA PHE A 43 3.55 19.02 9.33
C PHE A 43 2.69 18.17 8.39
N ASP A 44 2.39 18.72 7.22
CA ASP A 44 1.73 18.00 6.13
C ASP A 44 2.65 16.85 5.71
N LEU A 45 2.53 15.74 6.43
CA LEU A 45 3.21 14.52 6.07
C LEU A 45 2.77 14.18 4.64
N PRO A 46 3.71 13.87 3.74
CA PRO A 46 3.41 13.69 2.33
C PRO A 46 2.39 12.56 2.07
N GLU A 47 2.27 11.62 3.02
CA GLU A 47 1.23 10.58 3.11
C GLU A 47 -0.20 11.15 3.19
N TYR A 48 -0.37 12.30 3.84
CA TYR A 48 -1.68 12.93 4.12
C TYR A 48 -2.20 13.79 2.98
N ILE A 49 -1.38 14.02 1.96
CA ILE A 49 -1.77 14.77 0.76
C ILE A 49 -2.31 13.75 -0.26
N PRO A 50 -3.64 13.69 -0.50
CA PRO A 50 -4.23 12.78 -1.47
C PRO A 50 -3.99 13.25 -2.92
N PRO A 51 -4.23 12.39 -3.92
CA PRO A 51 -4.41 12.82 -5.30
C PRO A 51 -5.48 13.92 -5.40
N THR A 52 -5.23 14.95 -6.21
CA THR A 52 -6.05 16.18 -6.25
C THR A 52 -7.38 16.04 -7.01
N HIS A 53 -7.59 14.94 -7.74
CA HIS A 53 -8.76 14.71 -8.58
C HIS A 53 -9.22 13.27 -8.41
N GLY A 54 -10.54 13.02 -8.51
CA GLY A 54 -11.10 11.66 -8.59
C GLY A 54 -10.71 10.73 -7.43
N PHE A 55 -10.51 11.29 -6.24
CA PHE A 55 -10.08 10.56 -5.06
C PHE A 55 -11.13 10.73 -3.95
N ASP A 56 -11.88 9.67 -3.67
CA ASP A 56 -12.79 9.58 -2.53
C ASP A 56 -12.13 8.73 -1.45
N ILE A 57 -11.84 9.33 -0.29
CA ILE A 57 -11.04 8.73 0.78
C ILE A 57 -11.64 7.43 1.36
N CYS A 58 -12.95 7.21 1.21
CA CYS A 58 -13.63 6.00 1.68
C CYS A 58 -13.83 4.95 0.56
N SER A 59 -13.37 5.23 -0.65
CA SER A 59 -13.58 4.36 -1.81
C SER A 59 -12.64 3.15 -1.82
N LYS A 60 -12.95 2.16 -2.66
CA LYS A 60 -12.10 1.00 -2.90
C LYS A 60 -10.75 1.44 -3.49
N GLU A 61 -10.78 2.39 -4.42
CA GLU A 61 -9.63 2.93 -5.13
C GLU A 61 -8.66 3.64 -4.20
N ALA A 62 -9.18 4.41 -3.24
CA ALA A 62 -8.36 5.03 -2.20
C ALA A 62 -7.71 3.98 -1.29
N ALA A 63 -8.46 2.95 -0.87
CA ALA A 63 -7.92 1.86 -0.08
C ALA A 63 -6.79 1.13 -0.83
N LEU A 64 -6.99 0.79 -2.11
CA LEU A 64 -5.98 0.17 -2.96
C LEU A 64 -4.74 1.06 -3.14
N TYR A 65 -4.94 2.35 -3.44
CA TYR A 65 -3.87 3.32 -3.56
C TYR A 65 -3.00 3.31 -2.31
N TYR A 66 -3.59 3.44 -1.13
CA TYR A 66 -2.83 3.45 0.11
C TYR A 66 -2.15 2.11 0.38
N THR A 67 -2.87 0.99 0.27
CA THR A 67 -2.33 -0.37 0.51
C THR A 67 -1.04 -0.62 -0.30
N PHE A 68 -1.05 -0.33 -1.60
CA PHE A 68 0.12 -0.54 -2.45
C PHE A 68 1.20 0.53 -2.27
N SER A 69 0.82 1.76 -1.91
CA SER A 69 1.76 2.85 -1.64
C SER A 69 2.62 2.59 -0.41
N VAL A 70 1.99 2.22 0.72
CA VAL A 70 2.69 2.03 2.01
C VAL A 70 3.52 0.76 2.04
N ALA A 71 3.21 -0.21 1.19
CA ALA A 71 3.90 -1.49 1.15
C ALA A 71 5.33 -1.41 0.56
N ILE A 72 5.73 -0.29 -0.04
CA ILE A 72 7.02 -0.16 -0.73
C ILE A 72 8.01 0.69 0.10
N ASP A 73 9.28 0.28 0.15
CA ASP A 73 10.37 1.09 0.72
C ASP A 73 10.73 2.29 -0.19
N TYR A 74 10.59 3.50 0.35
CA TYR A 74 10.84 4.78 -0.33
C TYR A 74 12.04 5.60 0.22
N GLN A 75 12.91 4.97 1.02
CA GLN A 75 14.09 5.62 1.65
C GLN A 75 13.73 6.90 2.44
N THR A 76 14.63 7.88 2.46
CA THR A 76 14.46 9.20 3.10
C THR A 76 13.73 10.22 2.20
N ARG A 77 13.40 9.87 0.94
CA ARG A 77 12.79 10.81 -0.04
C ARG A 77 11.27 10.71 -0.09
N ALA A 78 10.62 10.67 1.08
CA ALA A 78 9.16 10.52 1.24
C ALA A 78 8.35 11.49 0.37
N ASN A 79 8.67 12.79 0.41
CA ASN A 79 7.97 13.82 -0.37
C ASN A 79 7.98 13.54 -1.89
N PHE A 80 9.13 13.09 -2.41
CA PHE A 80 9.29 12.80 -3.83
C PHE A 80 8.51 11.53 -4.22
N PHE A 81 8.57 10.49 -3.39
CA PHE A 81 7.85 9.25 -3.59
C PHE A 81 6.34 9.46 -3.63
N TRP A 82 5.79 10.12 -2.61
CA TRP A 82 4.34 10.39 -2.53
C TRP A 82 3.85 11.32 -3.64
N LYS A 83 4.65 12.31 -4.05
CA LYS A 83 4.34 13.13 -5.23
C LYS A 83 4.19 12.24 -6.48
N ARG A 84 5.14 11.35 -6.71
CA ARG A 84 5.11 10.44 -7.87
C ARG A 84 3.98 9.41 -7.81
N LEU A 85 3.65 8.93 -6.61
CA LEU A 85 2.49 8.05 -6.40
C LEU A 85 1.19 8.76 -6.77
N ARG A 86 0.99 10.01 -6.35
CA ARG A 86 -0.18 10.80 -6.76
C ARG A 86 -0.24 10.97 -8.28
N GLU A 87 0.89 11.31 -8.89
CA GLU A 87 0.98 11.42 -10.36
C GLU A 87 0.67 10.07 -11.05
N ALA A 88 1.15 8.96 -10.49
CA ALA A 88 0.87 7.62 -10.99
C ALA A 88 -0.62 7.29 -10.87
N TYR A 89 -1.25 7.54 -9.72
CA TYR A 89 -2.69 7.36 -9.50
C TYR A 89 -3.51 8.13 -10.54
N VAL A 90 -3.20 9.42 -10.75
CA VAL A 90 -3.90 10.22 -11.76
C VAL A 90 -3.73 9.63 -13.16
N ARG A 91 -2.54 9.16 -13.51
CA ARG A 91 -2.24 8.60 -14.85
C ARG A 91 -2.78 7.19 -15.08
N THR A 92 -3.05 6.42 -14.03
CA THR A 92 -3.48 5.03 -14.18
C THR A 92 -4.93 4.84 -13.82
N MET A 93 -5.47 5.57 -12.84
CA MET A 93 -6.84 5.38 -12.35
C MET A 93 -7.82 6.38 -12.97
N ILE A 94 -7.36 7.57 -13.38
CA ILE A 94 -8.24 8.66 -13.82
C ILE A 94 -8.10 8.94 -15.32
N ARG A 95 -6.87 9.15 -15.79
CA ARG A 95 -6.56 9.46 -17.19
C ARG A 95 -6.12 8.20 -17.91
N GLU A 96 -6.41 8.14 -19.20
CA GLU A 96 -5.78 7.15 -20.08
C GLU A 96 -4.43 7.69 -20.54
N ASP A 97 -3.38 6.97 -20.18
CA ASP A 97 -2.03 7.16 -20.71
C ASP A 97 -1.60 5.85 -21.35
N PRO A 98 -1.44 5.80 -22.70
CA PRO A 98 -1.20 4.56 -23.42
C PRO A 98 0.13 3.89 -23.03
N LYS A 99 1.02 4.59 -22.31
CA LYS A 99 2.31 4.05 -21.87
C LYS A 99 2.23 3.31 -20.53
N VAL A 100 1.10 3.36 -19.82
CA VAL A 100 0.92 2.73 -18.50
C VAL A 100 -0.41 1.99 -18.43
N PRO A 101 -0.52 0.91 -17.64
CA PRO A 101 -1.78 0.19 -17.52
C PRO A 101 -2.84 1.04 -16.81
N LYS A 102 -4.04 1.08 -17.40
CA LYS A 102 -5.24 1.62 -16.75
C LYS A 102 -5.58 0.72 -15.56
N GLY A 103 -5.88 1.32 -14.41
CA GLY A 103 -6.19 0.57 -13.21
C GLY A 103 -4.99 -0.07 -12.53
N LEU A 104 -3.77 0.47 -12.65
CA LEU A 104 -2.54 -0.17 -12.12
C LEU A 104 -2.63 -0.63 -10.66
N PHE A 105 -3.42 0.03 -9.83
CA PHE A 105 -3.59 -0.33 -8.41
C PHE A 105 -4.61 -1.46 -8.19
N TYR A 106 -5.33 -1.91 -9.21
CA TYR A 106 -6.25 -3.03 -9.10
C TYR A 106 -5.50 -4.37 -9.06
N PRO A 107 -5.83 -5.28 -8.12
CA PRO A 107 -5.17 -6.57 -8.01
C PRO A 107 -5.16 -7.36 -9.32
N GLU A 108 -6.28 -7.39 -10.03
CA GLU A 108 -6.41 -8.07 -11.33
C GLU A 108 -5.48 -7.51 -12.41
N VAL A 109 -5.17 -6.21 -12.38
CA VAL A 109 -4.23 -5.58 -13.32
C VAL A 109 -2.80 -5.93 -12.95
N ILE A 110 -2.47 -5.92 -11.66
CA ILE A 110 -1.15 -6.29 -11.14
C ILE A 110 -0.84 -7.75 -11.45
N LEU A 111 -1.81 -8.65 -11.30
CA LEU A 111 -1.63 -10.09 -11.52
C LEU A 111 -1.41 -10.47 -12.99
N ASN A 112 -1.73 -9.60 -13.96
CA ASN A 112 -1.34 -9.78 -15.36
C ASN A 112 0.20 -9.78 -15.59
N TYR A 113 0.96 -9.47 -14.53
CA TYR A 113 2.42 -9.47 -14.53
C TYR A 113 3.02 -10.59 -13.67
N GLU A 114 2.23 -11.54 -13.15
CA GLU A 114 2.74 -12.62 -12.28
C GLU A 114 3.85 -13.45 -12.94
N ASN A 115 3.70 -13.74 -14.24
CA ASN A 115 4.69 -14.48 -15.03
C ASN A 115 5.82 -13.59 -15.61
N ARG A 116 5.78 -12.28 -15.36
CA ARG A 116 6.70 -11.27 -15.92
C ARG A 116 6.94 -10.12 -14.92
N PRO A 117 7.38 -10.42 -13.68
CA PRO A 117 7.51 -9.44 -12.61
C PRO A 117 8.48 -8.30 -12.93
N GLU A 118 9.44 -8.51 -13.83
CA GLU A 118 10.35 -7.50 -14.36
C GLU A 118 9.63 -6.37 -15.11
N GLU A 119 8.59 -6.67 -15.89
CA GLU A 119 7.81 -5.64 -16.58
C GLU A 119 7.07 -4.74 -15.58
N LEU A 120 6.49 -5.34 -14.53
CA LEU A 120 5.86 -4.60 -13.44
C LEU A 120 6.89 -3.75 -12.68
N ALA A 121 8.07 -4.32 -12.42
CA ALA A 121 9.17 -3.61 -11.76
C ALA A 121 9.60 -2.38 -12.59
N ASP A 122 9.68 -2.48 -13.91
CA ASP A 122 10.01 -1.35 -14.78
C ASP A 122 8.91 -0.28 -14.81
N ILE A 123 7.63 -0.68 -14.78
CA ILE A 123 6.51 0.25 -14.64
C ILE A 123 6.62 1.00 -13.31
N ILE A 124 6.81 0.29 -12.19
CA ILE A 124 6.96 0.87 -10.85
C ILE A 124 8.19 1.79 -10.79
N LYS A 125 9.32 1.38 -11.35
CA LYS A 125 10.54 2.19 -11.44
C LYS A 125 10.28 3.48 -12.21
N ARG A 126 9.60 3.41 -13.36
CA ARG A 126 9.32 4.58 -14.20
C ARG A 126 8.33 5.53 -13.53
N LEU A 127 7.30 5.01 -12.87
CA LEU A 127 6.24 5.82 -12.30
C LEU A 127 6.58 6.34 -10.91
N ILE A 128 7.01 5.46 -10.00
CA ILE A 128 7.06 5.72 -8.56
C ILE A 128 8.51 5.92 -8.08
N ARG A 129 9.48 5.25 -8.70
CA ARG A 129 10.92 5.28 -8.33
C ARG A 129 11.19 4.91 -6.86
N PRO A 130 10.71 3.75 -6.37
CA PRO A 130 11.05 3.29 -5.03
C PRO A 130 12.52 2.85 -4.93
N ARG A 131 12.99 2.57 -3.71
CA ARG A 131 14.36 2.09 -3.45
C ARG A 131 14.71 0.84 -4.27
N SER A 132 13.81 -0.14 -4.24
CA SER A 132 13.98 -1.43 -4.89
C SER A 132 12.70 -1.75 -5.65
N HIS A 133 12.70 -1.46 -6.94
CA HIS A 133 11.56 -1.66 -7.83
C HIS A 133 11.23 -3.13 -8.04
N MET A 134 12.23 -4.00 -8.10
CA MET A 134 12.01 -5.45 -8.17
C MET A 134 11.37 -6.01 -6.89
N ASN A 135 11.81 -5.54 -5.72
CA ASN A 135 11.17 -5.94 -4.47
C ASN A 135 9.76 -5.35 -4.35
N ALA A 136 9.55 -4.11 -4.80
CA ALA A 136 8.24 -3.49 -4.86
C ALA A 136 7.25 -4.29 -5.72
N ALA A 137 7.67 -4.74 -6.92
CA ALA A 137 6.86 -5.57 -7.80
C ALA A 137 6.47 -6.90 -7.14
N LYS A 138 7.42 -7.58 -6.48
CA LYS A 138 7.14 -8.83 -5.73
C LYS A 138 6.13 -8.60 -4.62
N ILE A 139 6.31 -7.56 -3.81
CA ILE A 139 5.37 -7.20 -2.73
C ILE A 139 3.99 -6.89 -3.30
N TRP A 140 3.92 -6.15 -4.41
CA TRP A 140 2.66 -5.84 -5.07
C TRP A 140 1.95 -7.10 -5.58
N LEU A 141 2.67 -8.05 -6.19
CA LEU A 141 2.12 -9.33 -6.62
C LEU A 141 1.61 -10.15 -5.43
N ASP A 142 2.38 -10.25 -4.34
CA ASP A 142 2.00 -10.99 -3.13
C ASP A 142 0.72 -10.41 -2.50
N ILE A 143 0.64 -9.08 -2.39
CA ILE A 143 -0.54 -8.37 -1.87
C ILE A 143 -1.73 -8.55 -2.82
N ALA A 144 -1.54 -8.37 -4.13
CA ALA A 144 -2.60 -8.51 -5.11
C ALA A 144 -3.20 -9.93 -5.11
N SER A 145 -2.34 -10.96 -5.08
CA SER A 145 -2.75 -12.36 -4.97
C SER A 145 -3.55 -12.62 -3.70
N SER A 146 -3.09 -12.07 -2.56
CA SER A 146 -3.79 -12.19 -1.29
C SER A 146 -5.16 -11.48 -1.30
N LEU A 147 -5.23 -10.26 -1.84
CA LEU A 147 -6.47 -9.51 -1.96
C LEU A 147 -7.49 -10.21 -2.86
N GLN A 148 -7.05 -10.72 -4.01
CA GLN A 148 -7.93 -11.43 -4.93
C GLN A 148 -8.45 -12.74 -4.33
N SER A 149 -7.57 -13.51 -3.67
CA SER A 149 -7.91 -14.84 -3.14
C SER A 149 -8.82 -14.79 -1.92
N TYR A 150 -8.63 -13.81 -1.03
CA TYR A 150 -9.25 -13.82 0.30
C TYR A 150 -10.15 -12.63 0.60
N TYR A 151 -10.03 -11.53 -0.15
CA TYR A 151 -10.65 -10.25 0.21
C TYR A 151 -11.44 -9.59 -0.93
N ASN A 152 -11.80 -10.36 -1.97
CA ASN A 152 -12.56 -9.88 -3.14
C ASN A 152 -11.90 -8.64 -3.81
N SER A 153 -10.57 -8.64 -3.89
CA SER A 153 -9.76 -7.53 -4.42
C SER A 153 -10.00 -6.18 -3.72
N ASP A 154 -10.51 -6.17 -2.49
CA ASP A 154 -10.83 -4.96 -1.73
C ASP A 154 -10.16 -5.00 -0.34
N PRO A 155 -9.13 -4.16 -0.09
CA PRO A 155 -8.44 -4.12 1.20
C PRO A 155 -9.36 -3.82 2.39
N ARG A 156 -10.51 -3.18 2.17
CA ARG A 156 -11.47 -2.87 3.23
C ARG A 156 -12.07 -4.15 3.85
N ASN A 157 -12.05 -5.26 3.11
CA ASN A 157 -12.54 -6.57 3.58
C ASN A 157 -11.54 -7.30 4.51
N ILE A 158 -10.32 -6.79 4.71
CA ILE A 158 -9.36 -7.38 5.66
C ILE A 158 -9.90 -7.32 7.09
N THR A 159 -10.62 -6.25 7.42
CA THR A 159 -11.33 -6.10 8.70
C THR A 159 -12.84 -5.97 8.42
N PRO A 160 -13.57 -7.09 8.26
CA PRO A 160 -14.99 -7.06 7.93
C PRO A 160 -15.86 -6.47 9.06
N VAL A 161 -15.29 -6.33 10.26
CA VAL A 161 -15.92 -5.69 11.41
C VAL A 161 -15.24 -4.34 11.63
N LYS A 162 -16.04 -3.27 11.82
CA LYS A 162 -15.52 -1.97 12.28
C LYS A 162 -14.84 -2.18 13.63
N ARG A 163 -13.53 -1.99 13.67
CA ARG A 163 -12.74 -2.06 14.88
C ARG A 163 -12.33 -0.67 15.30
N LYS A 164 -12.36 -0.42 16.60
CA LYS A 164 -11.77 0.79 17.15
C LYS A 164 -10.25 0.69 17.04
N VAL A 165 -9.60 1.84 16.85
CA VAL A 165 -8.13 1.92 16.69
C VAL A 165 -7.41 1.16 17.81
N ASN A 166 -7.84 1.33 19.06
CA ASN A 166 -7.28 0.63 20.22
C ASN A 166 -7.38 -0.90 20.13
N GLU A 167 -8.45 -1.46 19.58
CA GLU A 167 -8.61 -2.92 19.41
C GLU A 167 -7.56 -3.47 18.43
N VAL A 168 -7.30 -2.73 17.34
CA VAL A 168 -6.26 -3.05 16.37
C VAL A 168 -4.86 -2.97 17.01
N PHE A 169 -4.59 -1.92 17.79
CA PHE A 169 -3.35 -1.75 18.55
C PHE A 169 -3.07 -2.90 19.53
N PHE A 170 -4.09 -3.38 20.24
CA PHE A 170 -3.93 -4.47 21.21
C PHE A 170 -3.55 -5.78 20.53
N GLU A 171 -4.03 -6.04 19.32
CA GLU A 171 -3.67 -7.24 18.57
C GLU A 171 -2.25 -7.16 18.00
N ILE A 172 -1.84 -6.01 17.48
CA ILE A 172 -0.47 -5.82 16.95
C ILE A 172 0.57 -6.06 18.05
N LYS A 173 0.29 -5.65 19.30
CA LYS A 173 1.18 -5.88 20.45
C LYS A 173 1.33 -7.35 20.87
N LYS A 174 0.49 -8.25 20.37
CA LYS A 174 0.57 -9.70 20.64
C LYS A 174 1.54 -10.43 19.71
N PHE A 175 2.09 -9.73 18.71
CA PHE A 175 3.12 -10.22 17.80
C PHE A 175 4.46 -9.53 18.08
#